data_AF-A0DA38-F1
#
_entry.id   AF-A0DA38-F1
#
_cell.length_a   1.000
_cell.length_b   1.000
_cell.length_c   1.000
_cell.angle_alpha   90.00
_cell.angle_beta   90.00
_cell.angle_gamma   90.00
#
_symmetry.space_group_name_H-M   'P 1'
#
loop_
_entity.id
_entity.type
_entity.pdbx_description
1 polymer ?
#
loop_
_entity_poly.entity_id
_entity_poly.type
_entity_poly.pdbx_seq_one_letter_code
_entity_poly.pdbx_strand_id
1 'polypeptide(L)'
;MLRLVSKKSFSSTFNVLDTFKTLKSVITAPIRHIKSYVRQDGVHSSMTPNLTYQAFDEVLHEYYAAYSGNPFHLQVYNNLDNIQTVNFGTVDNPCVIFTADTPFRYVGCTGLQNEDDYEQHEIHLFMLREGPLQRCPMCGQVFKLVRLRQQEDEEMSYYRDSFHPIDIFELDNENIQSIN
;
A
#
# COMPACT_ATOMS: atom_id res chain seq x y z
N MET A 1 -52.14 10.06 5.69
CA MET A 1 -50.93 10.90 5.73
C MET A 1 -50.33 10.97 4.32
N LEU A 2 -50.49 12.10 3.63
CA LEU A 2 -49.96 12.32 2.29
C LEU A 2 -48.54 12.92 2.39
N ARG A 3 -47.53 12.26 1.79
CA ARG A 3 -46.16 12.77 1.70
C ARG A 3 -46.06 13.83 0.60
N LEU A 4 -45.64 15.03 0.96
CA LEU A 4 -45.36 16.14 0.04
C LEU A 4 -44.12 15.81 -0.81
N VAL A 5 -44.28 15.82 -2.12
CA VAL A 5 -43.20 15.71 -3.11
C VAL A 5 -42.51 17.07 -3.20
N SER A 6 -41.24 17.11 -2.78
CA SER A 6 -40.38 18.30 -2.90
C SER A 6 -39.96 18.49 -4.35
N LYS A 7 -40.43 19.59 -4.98
CA LYS A 7 -40.00 20.02 -6.31
C LYS A 7 -38.56 20.56 -6.20
N LYS A 8 -37.57 19.80 -6.67
CA LYS A 8 -36.21 20.33 -6.88
C LYS A 8 -36.25 21.33 -8.04
N SER A 9 -36.05 22.61 -7.71
CA SER A 9 -35.81 23.67 -8.68
C SER A 9 -34.51 23.41 -9.41
N PHE A 10 -34.58 23.23 -10.73
CA PHE A 10 -33.42 23.05 -11.60
C PHE A 10 -32.86 24.43 -11.94
N SER A 11 -32.05 24.99 -11.03
CA SER A 11 -31.32 26.23 -11.27
C SER A 11 -30.09 25.93 -12.14
N SER A 12 -30.23 26.11 -13.45
CA SER A 12 -29.13 26.10 -14.41
C SER A 12 -28.39 27.43 -14.32
N THR A 13 -27.45 27.54 -13.40
CA THR A 13 -26.41 28.58 -13.45
C THR A 13 -25.20 27.97 -14.13
N PHE A 14 -25.02 28.25 -15.42
CA PHE A 14 -23.80 27.92 -16.16
C PHE A 14 -22.62 28.67 -15.53
N ASN A 15 -21.83 27.99 -14.69
CA ASN A 15 -20.60 28.52 -14.13
C ASN A 15 -19.50 28.52 -15.20
N VAL A 16 -19.52 29.56 -16.03
CA VAL A 16 -18.56 29.79 -17.11
C VAL A 16 -17.11 29.70 -16.61
N LEU A 17 -16.85 30.13 -15.37
CA LEU A 17 -15.54 30.04 -14.71
C LEU A 17 -15.07 28.59 -14.49
N ASP A 18 -15.96 27.67 -14.14
CA ASP A 18 -15.59 26.27 -13.94
C ASP A 18 -15.37 25.55 -15.27
N THR A 19 -16.12 25.93 -16.32
CA THR A 19 -15.86 25.46 -17.69
C THR A 19 -14.52 25.96 -18.23
N PHE A 20 -14.10 27.19 -17.90
CA PHE A 20 -12.77 27.68 -18.28
C PHE A 20 -11.64 26.97 -17.53
N LYS A 21 -11.83 26.62 -16.25
CA LYS A 21 -10.86 25.83 -15.48
C LYS A 21 -10.71 24.41 -16.04
N THR A 22 -11.82 23.76 -16.39
CA THR A 22 -11.80 22.42 -17.02
C THR A 22 -11.23 22.46 -18.42
N LEU A 23 -11.55 23.47 -19.23
CA LEU A 23 -10.94 23.65 -20.55
C LEU A 23 -9.42 23.86 -20.42
N LYS A 24 -8.99 24.67 -19.45
CA LYS A 24 -7.56 24.91 -19.17
C LYS A 24 -6.86 23.61 -18.74
N SER A 25 -7.49 22.77 -17.92
CA SER A 25 -6.90 21.48 -17.52
C SER A 25 -6.82 20.49 -18.69
N VAL A 26 -7.82 20.45 -19.58
CA VAL A 26 -7.83 19.61 -20.78
C VAL A 26 -6.77 20.04 -21.78
N ILE A 27 -6.58 21.35 -22.00
CA ILE A 27 -5.56 21.87 -22.92
C ILE A 27 -4.15 21.68 -22.35
N THR A 28 -3.98 21.76 -21.03
CA THR A 28 -2.66 21.60 -20.40
C THR A 28 -2.27 20.14 -20.12
N ALA A 29 -3.22 19.22 -20.08
CA ALA A 29 -2.96 17.78 -19.92
C ALA A 29 -1.95 17.20 -20.94
N PRO A 30 -2.09 17.41 -22.27
CA PRO A 30 -1.14 16.87 -23.24
C PRO A 30 0.25 17.49 -23.12
N ILE A 31 0.33 18.79 -22.79
CA ILE A 31 1.61 19.49 -22.60
C ILE A 31 2.34 18.98 -21.36
N ARG A 32 1.60 18.58 -20.31
CA ARG A 32 2.18 17.95 -19.12
C ARG A 32 2.79 16.58 -19.46
N HIS A 33 2.08 15.76 -20.24
CA HIS A 33 2.61 14.47 -20.70
C HIS A 33 3.83 14.63 -21.62
N ILE A 34 3.84 15.60 -22.53
CA ILE A 34 5.01 15.83 -23.40
C ILE A 34 6.21 16.34 -22.58
N LYS A 35 5.98 17.20 -21.57
CA LYS A 35 7.05 17.66 -20.67
C LYS A 35 7.63 16.54 -19.80
N SER A 36 6.82 15.55 -19.39
CA SER A 36 7.35 14.37 -18.68
C SER A 36 8.18 13.46 -19.58
N TYR A 37 7.93 13.42 -20.90
CA TYR A 37 8.80 12.69 -21.83
C TYR A 37 10.14 13.40 -22.10
N VAL A 38 10.17 14.73 -22.08
CA VAL A 38 11.38 15.52 -22.40
C VAL A 38 12.26 15.78 -21.18
N ARG A 39 11.68 15.84 -19.98
CA ARG A 39 12.43 15.92 -18.72
C ARG A 39 12.53 14.53 -18.09
N GLN A 40 13.50 13.74 -18.56
CA GLN A 40 14.06 12.66 -17.75
C GLN A 40 14.98 13.25 -16.68
N ASP A 41 14.42 14.11 -15.82
CA ASP A 41 15.02 14.35 -14.53
C ASP A 41 14.84 13.02 -13.79
N GLY A 42 15.90 12.41 -13.24
CA GLY A 42 15.90 11.07 -12.63
C GLY A 42 14.91 10.83 -11.48
N VAL A 43 13.99 11.77 -11.24
CA VAL A 43 12.88 11.77 -10.29
C VAL A 43 11.57 11.27 -10.96
N HIS A 44 11.46 11.25 -12.30
CA HIS A 44 10.20 10.89 -13.00
C HIS A 44 10.37 9.87 -14.15
N SER A 45 11.49 9.15 -14.21
CA SER A 45 11.66 8.10 -15.21
C SER A 45 10.85 6.87 -14.82
N SER A 46 9.84 6.49 -15.63
CA SER A 46 9.29 5.14 -15.60
C SER A 46 10.37 4.19 -16.13
N MET A 47 11.19 3.66 -15.23
CA MET A 47 12.25 2.72 -15.55
C MET A 47 11.69 1.30 -15.58
N THR A 48 10.97 0.96 -16.65
CA THR A 48 10.54 -0.41 -16.88
C THR A 48 11.76 -1.27 -17.26
N PRO A 49 12.05 -2.37 -16.55
CA PRO A 49 13.12 -3.29 -16.92
C PRO A 49 12.83 -3.97 -18.27
N ASN A 50 13.89 -4.33 -19.00
CA ASN A 50 13.82 -5.00 -20.30
C ASN A 50 13.58 -6.50 -20.09
N LEU A 51 12.34 -6.90 -19.77
CA LEU A 51 11.97 -8.30 -19.64
C LEU A 51 11.57 -8.90 -21.00
N THR A 52 11.95 -10.16 -21.20
CA THR A 52 11.54 -10.97 -22.34
C THR A 52 10.02 -11.17 -22.35
N TYR A 53 9.45 -11.45 -23.53
CA TYR A 53 8.01 -11.67 -23.78
C TYR A 53 7.34 -12.78 -22.92
N GLN A 54 8.07 -13.47 -22.04
CA GLN A 54 7.52 -14.52 -21.18
C GLN A 54 7.21 -14.05 -19.76
N ALA A 55 7.72 -12.89 -19.33
CA ALA A 55 7.47 -12.34 -18.00
C ALA A 55 6.34 -11.31 -18.02
N PHE A 56 5.13 -11.77 -18.36
CA PHE A 56 3.92 -10.95 -18.25
C PHE A 56 3.24 -11.19 -16.90
N ASP A 57 2.50 -10.18 -16.45
CA ASP A 57 1.62 -10.23 -15.27
C ASP A 57 2.36 -10.36 -13.93
N GLU A 58 2.27 -11.51 -13.24
CA GLU A 58 2.77 -11.69 -11.87
C GLU A 58 4.28 -11.45 -11.74
N VAL A 59 5.08 -12.05 -12.63
CA VAL A 59 6.54 -11.87 -12.66
C VAL A 59 6.89 -10.40 -12.89
N LEU A 60 6.20 -9.71 -13.81
CA LEU A 60 6.47 -8.29 -14.06
C LEU A 60 6.15 -7.43 -12.82
N HIS A 61 5.09 -7.76 -12.11
CA HIS A 61 4.69 -7.06 -10.90
C HIS A 61 5.68 -7.29 -9.74
N GLU A 62 6.31 -8.47 -9.65
CA GLU A 62 7.40 -8.76 -8.71
C GLU A 62 8.66 -7.92 -9.03
N TYR A 63 9.10 -7.92 -10.29
CA TYR A 63 10.22 -7.06 -10.72
C TYR A 63 9.93 -5.58 -10.49
N TYR A 64 8.69 -5.16 -10.73
CA TYR A 64 8.28 -3.79 -10.47
C TYR A 64 8.31 -3.47 -8.97
N ALA A 65 7.90 -4.40 -8.10
CA ALA A 65 8.01 -4.24 -6.65
C ALA A 65 9.47 -4.14 -6.20
N ALA A 66 10.33 -5.06 -6.65
CA ALA A 66 11.75 -5.06 -6.35
C ALA A 66 12.45 -3.78 -6.83
N TYR A 67 12.12 -3.33 -8.04
CA TYR A 67 12.72 -2.15 -8.63
C TYR A 67 12.22 -0.83 -8.01
N SER A 68 10.90 -0.67 -7.85
CA SER A 68 10.32 0.56 -7.31
C SER A 68 10.62 0.72 -5.82
N GLY A 69 10.66 -0.39 -5.08
CA GLY A 69 10.76 -0.38 -3.62
C GLY A 69 9.58 0.33 -2.95
N ASN A 70 8.44 0.43 -3.64
CA ASN A 70 7.23 1.04 -3.09
C ASN A 70 6.59 0.04 -2.11
N PRO A 71 6.30 0.43 -0.85
CA PRO A 71 5.72 -0.47 0.14
C PRO A 71 4.39 -1.08 -0.31
N PHE A 72 3.58 -0.34 -1.08
CA PHE A 72 2.31 -0.86 -1.63
C PHE A 72 2.54 -2.08 -2.53
N HIS A 73 3.58 -2.03 -3.37
CA HIS A 73 3.93 -3.13 -4.26
C HIS A 73 4.65 -4.26 -3.52
N LEU A 74 5.55 -3.93 -2.58
CA LEU A 74 6.23 -4.94 -1.77
C LEU A 74 5.26 -5.76 -0.90
N GLN A 75 4.22 -5.11 -0.36
CA GLN A 75 3.28 -5.77 0.53
C GLN A 75 2.50 -6.92 -0.13
N VAL A 76 2.35 -6.89 -1.45
CA VAL A 76 1.68 -7.97 -2.21
C VAL A 76 2.52 -9.24 -2.20
N TYR A 77 3.85 -9.10 -2.27
CA TYR A 77 4.78 -10.22 -2.43
C TYR A 77 5.41 -10.67 -1.11
N ASN A 78 5.38 -9.81 -0.09
CA ASN A 78 5.87 -10.16 1.24
C ASN A 78 4.84 -10.99 2.03
N ASN A 79 4.56 -12.19 1.51
CA ASN A 79 3.52 -13.10 2.00
C ASN A 79 3.82 -13.72 3.39
N LEU A 80 5.08 -13.70 3.85
CA LEU A 80 5.48 -14.31 5.13
C LEU A 80 6.11 -13.36 6.16
N ASP A 81 6.63 -12.18 5.79
CA ASP A 81 7.35 -11.31 6.74
C ASP A 81 6.50 -10.21 7.35
N ASN A 82 5.17 -10.23 7.15
CA ASN A 82 4.25 -9.41 7.94
C ASN A 82 4.24 -9.81 9.44
N ILE A 83 5.00 -10.85 9.82
CA ILE A 83 5.26 -11.24 11.20
C ILE A 83 6.36 -10.31 11.75
N GLN A 84 5.97 -9.14 12.25
CA GLN A 84 6.88 -8.31 13.04
C GLN A 84 7.12 -8.98 14.41
N THR A 85 8.09 -9.90 14.48
CA THR A 85 8.43 -10.64 15.72
C THR A 85 9.25 -9.83 16.72
N VAL A 86 9.85 -8.73 16.29
CA VAL A 86 10.91 -8.05 17.05
C VAL A 86 10.40 -7.01 18.05
N ASN A 87 9.18 -6.49 17.87
CA ASN A 87 8.63 -5.44 18.72
C ASN A 87 7.30 -5.89 19.36
N PHE A 88 7.20 -5.75 20.68
CA PHE A 88 5.97 -6.04 21.40
C PHE A 88 4.79 -5.16 20.97
N GLY A 89 4.99 -3.93 20.51
CA GLY A 89 3.89 -3.05 20.13
C GLY A 89 3.23 -2.37 21.33
N THR A 90 3.72 -1.20 21.71
CA THR A 90 3.15 -0.36 22.77
C THR A 90 2.24 0.72 22.19
N VAL A 91 1.64 1.58 23.03
CA VAL A 91 0.80 2.70 22.54
C VAL A 91 1.62 3.69 21.71
N ASP A 92 2.86 3.95 22.15
CA ASP A 92 3.75 4.91 21.50
C ASP A 92 4.43 4.30 20.27
N ASN A 93 4.69 2.99 20.29
CA ASN A 93 5.30 2.26 19.18
C ASN A 93 4.50 0.97 18.88
N PRO A 94 3.32 1.08 18.23
CA PRO A 94 2.46 -0.06 17.97
C PRO A 94 3.05 -1.01 16.94
N CYS A 95 2.62 -2.28 16.98
CA CYS A 95 2.91 -3.23 15.92
C CYS A 95 2.12 -2.82 14.67
N VAL A 96 2.84 -2.47 13.60
CA VAL A 96 2.22 -1.91 12.39
C VAL A 96 1.93 -3.04 11.43
N ILE A 97 0.66 -3.17 11.08
CA ILE A 97 0.18 -4.16 10.12
C ILE A 97 -0.22 -3.42 8.85
N PHE A 98 0.36 -3.83 7.72
CA PHE A 98 0.10 -3.19 6.45
C PHE A 98 -1.07 -3.86 5.70
N THR A 99 -1.78 -3.09 4.90
CA THR A 99 -2.80 -3.59 3.96
C THR A 99 -2.78 -2.72 2.71
N ALA A 100 -2.95 -3.31 1.53
CA ALA A 100 -2.91 -2.56 0.27
C ALA A 100 -4.27 -1.96 -0.11
N ASP A 101 -5.39 -2.65 0.15
CA ASP A 101 -6.68 -2.24 -0.43
C ASP A 101 -7.87 -2.31 0.54
N THR A 102 -7.87 -3.28 1.46
CA THR A 102 -8.99 -3.45 2.40
C THR A 102 -8.81 -2.63 3.67
N PRO A 103 -9.86 -1.97 4.19
CA PRO A 103 -9.80 -1.18 5.44
C PRO A 103 -9.79 -2.06 6.71
N PHE A 104 -9.57 -3.37 6.55
CA PHE A 104 -9.45 -4.33 7.63
C PHE A 104 -8.51 -5.47 7.22
N ARG A 105 -7.91 -6.12 8.23
CA ARG A 105 -7.12 -7.35 8.08
C ARG A 105 -7.34 -8.26 9.30
N TYR A 106 -7.36 -9.57 9.09
CA TYR A 106 -7.34 -10.52 10.20
C TYR A 106 -5.91 -10.68 10.71
N VAL A 107 -5.73 -10.57 12.02
CA VAL A 107 -4.43 -10.66 12.69
C VAL A 107 -4.50 -11.73 13.76
N GLY A 108 -3.49 -12.60 13.80
CA GLY A 108 -3.28 -13.57 14.87
C GLY A 108 -2.16 -13.10 15.78
N CYS A 109 -2.43 -12.91 17.06
CA CYS A 109 -1.42 -12.60 18.07
C CYS A 109 -1.13 -13.86 18.89
N THR A 110 0.15 -14.21 19.07
CA THR A 110 0.61 -15.33 19.91
C THR A 110 1.40 -14.86 21.14
N GLY A 111 1.49 -13.55 21.37
CA GLY A 111 2.39 -12.94 22.35
C GLY A 111 3.83 -12.81 21.84
N LEU A 112 4.69 -12.20 22.68
CA LEU A 112 6.09 -11.95 22.32
C LEU A 112 6.88 -13.26 22.27
N GLN A 113 7.60 -13.47 21.16
CA GLN A 113 8.44 -14.65 20.96
C GLN A 113 9.86 -14.37 21.50
N ASN A 114 10.00 -14.20 22.82
CA ASN A 114 11.30 -14.10 23.47
C ASN A 114 11.67 -15.45 24.12
N GLU A 115 12.96 -15.76 24.18
CA GLU A 115 13.47 -17.02 24.77
C GLU A 115 13.17 -17.13 26.28
N ASP A 116 12.93 -16.01 26.96
CA ASP A 116 12.91 -15.93 28.43
C ASP A 116 11.52 -15.77 29.08
N ASP A 117 10.43 -15.50 28.34
CA ASP A 117 9.17 -15.04 28.96
C ASP A 117 7.88 -15.83 28.67
N TYR A 118 7.15 -16.07 29.77
CA TYR A 118 5.87 -16.76 29.95
C TYR A 118 4.63 -15.96 29.48
N GLU A 119 4.81 -14.95 28.63
CA GLU A 119 3.72 -14.05 28.16
C GLU A 119 3.13 -14.47 26.80
N GLN A 120 3.53 -15.65 26.31
CA GLN A 120 2.89 -16.28 25.17
C GLN A 120 1.48 -16.73 25.56
N HIS A 121 0.54 -16.53 24.65
CA HIS A 121 -0.82 -17.00 24.80
C HIS A 121 -1.26 -17.76 23.55
N GLU A 122 -2.30 -18.57 23.69
CA GLU A 122 -2.93 -19.23 22.54
C GLU A 122 -3.28 -18.20 21.47
N ILE A 123 -3.13 -18.58 20.20
CA ILE A 123 -3.35 -17.69 19.07
C ILE A 123 -4.71 -17.00 19.19
N HIS A 124 -4.68 -15.68 19.32
CA HIS A 124 -5.87 -14.86 19.38
C HIS A 124 -6.07 -14.16 18.04
N LEU A 125 -7.11 -14.59 17.32
CA LEU A 125 -7.48 -14.05 16.01
C LEU A 125 -8.54 -12.97 16.18
N PHE A 126 -8.28 -11.79 15.65
CA PHE A 126 -9.23 -10.69 15.64
C PHE A 126 -9.14 -9.85 14.37
N MET A 127 -10.22 -9.13 14.09
CA MET A 127 -10.29 -8.23 12.95
C MET A 127 -9.70 -6.87 13.34
N LEU A 128 -8.56 -6.54 12.73
CA LEU A 128 -7.93 -5.23 12.82
C LEU A 128 -8.57 -4.30 11.77
N ARG A 129 -8.95 -3.08 12.15
CA ARG A 129 -9.61 -2.07 11.31
C ARG A 129 -8.74 -0.83 11.19
N GLU A 130 -8.88 -0.13 10.07
CA GLU A 130 -8.24 1.17 9.85
C GLU A 130 -8.78 2.23 10.85
N GLY A 131 -7.88 3.03 11.42
CA GLY A 131 -8.22 4.11 12.36
C GLY A 131 -7.76 3.84 13.79
N PRO A 132 -8.58 3.25 14.66
CA PRO A 132 -8.26 3.09 16.08
C PRO A 132 -7.15 2.07 16.33
N LEU A 133 -6.33 2.33 17.35
CA LEU A 133 -5.40 1.34 17.88
C LEU A 133 -6.19 0.22 18.57
N GLN A 134 -5.90 -1.03 18.22
CA GLN A 134 -6.56 -2.19 18.82
C GLN A 134 -5.55 -2.98 19.65
N ARG A 135 -6.00 -3.44 20.81
CA ARG A 135 -5.18 -4.23 21.73
C ARG A 135 -5.55 -5.70 21.63
N CYS A 136 -4.56 -6.56 21.72
CA CYS A 136 -4.80 -7.97 22.03
C CYS A 136 -5.40 -8.06 23.45
N PRO A 137 -6.54 -8.74 23.64
CA PRO A 137 -7.14 -8.90 24.97
C PRO A 137 -6.35 -9.83 25.90
N MET A 138 -5.41 -10.62 25.36
CA MET A 138 -4.62 -11.59 26.14
C MET A 138 -3.32 -10.98 26.68
N CYS A 139 -2.47 -10.44 25.81
CA CYS A 139 -1.18 -9.84 26.21
C CYS A 139 -1.19 -8.31 26.27
N GLY A 140 -2.19 -7.63 25.72
CA GLY A 140 -2.24 -6.16 25.69
C GLY A 140 -1.37 -5.49 24.60
N GLN A 141 -0.70 -6.27 23.74
CA GLN A 141 0.01 -5.79 22.55
C GLN A 141 -0.90 -4.89 21.70
N VAL A 142 -0.37 -3.76 21.28
CA VAL A 142 -1.08 -2.74 20.52
C VAL A 142 -0.76 -2.90 19.03
N PHE A 143 -1.81 -2.97 18.21
CA PHE A 143 -1.73 -3.08 16.76
C PHE A 143 -2.33 -1.85 16.08
N LYS A 144 -1.71 -1.44 14.97
CA LYS A 144 -2.19 -0.37 14.10
C LYS A 144 -2.26 -0.86 12.66
N LEU A 145 -3.43 -0.75 12.04
CA LEU A 145 -3.57 -1.01 10.60
C LEU A 145 -3.16 0.24 9.82
N VAL A 146 -2.20 0.07 8.91
CA VAL A 146 -1.78 1.10 7.96
C VAL A 146 -2.19 0.66 6.57
N ARG A 147 -3.05 1.48 5.95
CA ARG A 147 -3.46 1.26 4.56
C ARG A 147 -2.49 1.95 3.62
N LEU A 148 -1.73 1.14 2.91
CA LEU A 148 -0.79 1.58 1.90
C LEU A 148 -1.54 2.08 0.68
N ARG A 149 -0.98 3.09 0.02
CA ARG A 149 -1.52 3.66 -1.21
C ARG A 149 -0.43 3.63 -2.26
N GLN A 150 -0.80 3.52 -3.53
CA GLN A 150 0.16 3.53 -4.65
C GLN A 150 0.86 4.89 -4.86
N GLN A 151 0.58 5.89 -4.02
CA GLN A 151 1.13 7.23 -4.13
C GLN A 151 2.45 7.36 -3.37
N GLU A 152 3.44 8.04 -3.95
CA GLU A 152 4.69 8.38 -3.26
C GLU A 152 4.49 9.58 -2.32
N ASP A 153 3.95 9.27 -1.14
CA ASP A 153 3.79 10.21 -0.03
C ASP A 153 4.96 10.04 0.97
N GLU A 154 5.28 11.08 1.74
CA GLU A 154 6.32 11.03 2.80
C GLU A 154 6.06 9.91 3.83
N GLU A 155 4.78 9.65 4.13
CA GLU A 155 4.35 8.54 4.98
C GLU A 155 4.70 7.16 4.39
N MET A 156 4.60 6.98 3.06
CA MET A 156 4.96 5.73 2.40
C MET A 156 6.48 5.51 2.42
N SER A 157 7.25 6.58 2.25
CA SER A 157 8.71 6.53 2.37
C SER A 157 9.16 6.08 3.76
N TYR A 158 8.46 6.48 4.83
CA TYR A 158 8.74 6.01 6.19
C TYR A 158 8.53 4.49 6.35
N TYR A 159 7.48 3.94 5.73
CA TYR A 159 7.17 2.52 5.83
C TYR A 159 8.02 1.63 4.93
N ARG A 160 8.72 2.20 3.93
CA ARG A 160 9.61 1.45 3.03
C ARG A 160 10.63 0.61 3.78
N ASP A 161 11.22 1.16 4.83
CA ASP A 161 12.25 0.49 5.64
C ASP A 161 11.68 -0.62 6.54
N SER A 162 10.36 -0.72 6.67
CA SER A 162 9.71 -1.82 7.40
C SER A 162 9.58 -3.10 6.58
N PHE A 163 9.86 -3.04 5.27
CA PHE A 163 9.79 -4.18 4.38
C PHE A 163 11.17 -4.74 4.10
N HIS A 164 11.28 -6.06 4.03
CA HIS A 164 12.47 -6.69 3.48
C HIS A 164 12.55 -6.40 1.97
N PRO A 165 13.68 -5.86 1.48
CA PRO A 165 13.86 -5.65 0.05
C PRO A 165 13.87 -7.00 -0.67
N ILE A 166 13.20 -7.05 -1.82
CA ILE A 166 13.24 -8.22 -2.69
C ILE A 166 14.57 -8.18 -3.46
N ASP A 167 15.38 -9.24 -3.34
CA ASP A 167 16.64 -9.33 -4.08
C ASP A 167 16.38 -9.71 -5.54
N ILE A 168 16.77 -8.81 -6.45
CA ILE A 168 16.63 -8.99 -7.90
C ILE A 168 17.45 -10.21 -8.38
N PHE A 169 18.59 -10.51 -7.75
CA PHE A 169 19.40 -11.66 -8.13
C PHE A 169 18.74 -12.99 -7.75
N GLU A 170 18.01 -13.04 -6.64
CA GLU A 170 17.24 -14.22 -6.25
C GLU A 170 16.05 -14.41 -7.19
N LEU A 171 15.32 -13.33 -7.50
CA LEU A 171 14.23 -13.34 -8.49
C LEU A 171 14.67 -13.85 -9.86
N ASP A 172 15.82 -13.40 -10.36
CA ASP A 172 16.36 -13.85 -11.65
C ASP A 172 16.61 -15.38 -11.62
N ASN A 173 17.15 -15.91 -10.53
CA ASN A 173 17.47 -17.34 -10.41
C ASN A 173 16.22 -18.22 -10.28
N GLU A 174 15.22 -17.79 -9.51
CA GLU A 174 13.95 -18.52 -9.36
C GLU A 174 13.16 -18.56 -10.67
N ASN A 175 13.11 -17.43 -11.38
CA ASN A 175 12.41 -17.34 -12.67
C ASN A 175 13.13 -18.10 -13.79
N ILE A 176 14.46 -18.25 -13.74
CA ILE A 176 15.20 -19.11 -14.70
C ILE A 176 14.94 -20.60 -14.43
N GLN A 177 14.75 -21.00 -13.17
CA GLN A 177 14.45 -22.39 -12.81
C GLN A 177 13.03 -22.82 -13.19
N SER A 178 12.05 -21.91 -13.21
CA SER A 178 10.67 -22.20 -13.61
C SER A 178 10.48 -22.37 -15.13
N ILE A 179 11.49 -22.00 -15.93
CA ILE A 179 11.48 -22.08 -17.40
C ILE A 179 12.06 -23.43 -17.92
N ASN A 180 12.75 -24.20 -17.08
CA ASN A 180 13.31 -25.52 -17.41
C ASN A 180 12.50 -26.68 -16.84
#